data_AF-A0A958G839-F1
#
_entry.id   AF-A0A958G839-F1
#
_cell.length_a   1.000
_cell.length_b   1.000
_cell.length_c   1.000
_cell.angle_alpha   90.00
_cell.angle_beta   90.00
_cell.angle_gamma   90.00
#
_symmetry.space_group_name_H-M   'P 1'
#
loop_
_entity.id
_entity.type
_entity.pdbx_description
1 polymer ?
#
loop_
_entity_poly.entity_id
_entity_poly.type
_entity_poly.pdbx_seq_one_letter_code
_entity_poly.pdbx_strand_id
1 'polypeptide(L)'
;HFYSAGIHTYNGVYSTLFGFPALLGKHSMKTTESMQPFSGLARSLSRHGYRSIFFSTHDEQFDNMGGFLSYNGFQQIVSQKDYPADQVLTALGVPDHFMLQFSLPYLERLAQSDAPFLAVYLTASDHGPYVIPEGISFRPRSGDIKQQIVEYADWSIGQFLRAVSREPWYQNTIFLFLADHGTNIAPVYDMSLSYHHIPLIIHMPGGLEEAQQVDALGGQIDVYPTLMGLLNLPYVNNTLGIDLFRETRPFIYFSADDKLGCLNREYFWVWRSNGGESLYRYREKDRRDYLAEHPQLAREMKVYAESMLQTTQWLIDRQLVK
;
A
#
# COMPACT_ATOMS: atom_id res chain seq x y z
N HIS A 1 5.87 13.42 0.45
CA HIS A 1 4.90 13.31 -0.67
C HIS A 1 4.85 11.84 -1.12
N PHE A 2 3.77 11.12 -0.81
CA PHE A 2 3.72 9.67 -1.01
C PHE A 2 2.52 9.25 -1.87
N TYR A 3 2.74 8.34 -2.82
CA TYR A 3 1.76 8.01 -3.86
C TYR A 3 1.46 6.51 -3.98
N SER A 4 0.18 6.16 -4.20
CA SER A 4 -0.22 4.80 -4.53
C SER A 4 0.29 4.43 -5.92
N ALA A 5 0.56 3.16 -6.15
CA ALA A 5 0.95 2.68 -7.48
C ALA A 5 -0.23 2.58 -8.45
N GLY A 6 -1.45 2.43 -7.91
CA GLY A 6 -2.68 2.20 -8.65
C GLY A 6 -3.92 2.70 -7.93
N ILE A 7 -5.09 2.37 -8.48
CA ILE A 7 -6.40 2.79 -7.94
C ILE A 7 -7.22 1.63 -7.36
N HIS A 8 -6.63 0.44 -7.28
CA HIS A 8 -7.26 -0.76 -6.73
C HIS A 8 -6.42 -1.36 -5.60
N THR A 9 -7.09 -2.00 -4.65
CA THR A 9 -6.43 -2.65 -3.49
C THR A 9 -5.34 -3.62 -3.89
N TYR A 10 -5.54 -4.42 -4.94
CA TYR A 10 -4.51 -5.33 -5.43
C TYR A 10 -3.23 -4.60 -5.88
N ASN A 11 -3.32 -3.37 -6.40
CA ASN A 11 -2.15 -2.56 -6.73
C ASN A 11 -1.40 -2.16 -5.47
N GLY A 12 -2.14 -1.72 -4.44
CA GLY A 12 -1.59 -1.31 -3.16
C GLY A 12 -0.86 -2.46 -2.45
N VAL A 13 -1.51 -3.62 -2.33
CA VAL A 13 -0.93 -4.83 -1.74
C VAL A 13 0.31 -5.27 -2.51
N TYR A 14 0.21 -5.41 -3.83
CA TYR A 14 1.31 -5.86 -4.67
C TYR A 14 2.51 -4.92 -4.59
N SER A 15 2.29 -3.62 -4.74
CA SER A 15 3.39 -2.65 -4.81
C SER A 15 4.07 -2.45 -3.47
N THR A 16 3.29 -2.41 -2.39
CA THR A 16 3.80 -2.26 -1.01
C THR A 16 4.65 -3.45 -0.59
N LEU A 17 4.17 -4.67 -0.84
CA LEU A 17 4.80 -5.89 -0.31
C LEU A 17 5.93 -6.41 -1.21
N PHE A 18 5.88 -6.12 -2.52
CA PHE A 18 6.80 -6.69 -3.50
C PHE A 18 7.64 -5.62 -4.22
N GLY A 19 7.38 -4.33 -4.04
CA GLY A 19 8.20 -3.24 -4.60
C GLY A 19 8.05 -3.02 -6.11
N PHE A 20 7.10 -3.67 -6.75
CA PHE A 20 6.87 -3.56 -8.20
C PHE A 20 5.70 -2.62 -8.51
N PRO A 21 5.77 -1.83 -9.59
CA PRO A 21 4.67 -0.94 -9.95
C PRO A 21 3.45 -1.69 -10.47
N ALA A 22 2.31 -1.01 -10.45
CA ALA A 22 1.12 -1.43 -11.16
C ALA A 22 1.32 -1.23 -12.68
N LEU A 23 1.12 -2.31 -13.44
CA LEU A 23 1.18 -2.27 -14.90
C LEU A 23 -0.19 -1.92 -15.48
N LEU A 24 -0.21 -1.12 -16.55
CA LEU A 24 -1.42 -0.66 -17.21
C LEU A 24 -2.32 -1.83 -17.63
N GLY A 25 -3.61 -1.75 -17.29
CA GLY A 25 -4.62 -2.75 -17.63
C GLY A 25 -4.35 -4.18 -17.11
N LYS A 26 -3.38 -4.38 -16.21
CA LYS A 26 -3.01 -5.70 -15.67
C LYS A 26 -3.36 -5.84 -14.19
N HIS A 27 -3.99 -6.96 -13.86
CA HIS A 27 -4.23 -7.34 -12.48
C HIS A 27 -3.03 -8.13 -11.91
N SER A 28 -2.08 -7.44 -11.26
CA SER A 28 -0.77 -7.99 -10.88
C SER A 28 -0.76 -9.29 -10.07
N MET A 29 -1.86 -9.68 -9.40
CA MET A 29 -1.94 -10.93 -8.64
C MET A 29 -2.74 -12.06 -9.33
N LYS A 30 -3.33 -11.81 -10.51
CA LYS A 30 -4.22 -12.77 -11.20
C LYS A 30 -3.73 -13.21 -12.58
N THR A 31 -2.74 -12.54 -13.16
CA THR A 31 -2.28 -12.91 -14.51
C THR A 31 -1.38 -14.14 -14.48
N THR A 32 -1.31 -14.85 -15.60
CA THR A 32 -0.44 -16.04 -15.75
C THR A 32 1.03 -15.67 -15.60
N GLU A 33 1.43 -14.48 -16.03
CA GLU A 33 2.80 -13.99 -15.85
C GLU A 33 3.12 -13.76 -14.36
N SER A 34 2.13 -13.55 -13.51
CA SER A 34 2.31 -13.44 -12.06
C SER A 34 2.35 -14.79 -11.34
N MET A 35 2.19 -15.91 -12.04
CA MET A 35 2.35 -17.26 -11.49
C MET A 35 3.83 -17.66 -11.40
N GLN A 36 4.63 -16.80 -10.79
CA GLN A 36 6.06 -16.99 -10.59
C GLN A 36 6.50 -16.40 -9.24
N PRO A 37 7.62 -16.89 -8.67
CA PRO A 37 8.11 -16.37 -7.40
C PRO A 37 8.62 -14.93 -7.53
N PHE A 38 8.12 -14.04 -6.69
CA PHE A 38 8.61 -12.67 -6.52
C PHE A 38 9.52 -12.55 -5.30
N SER A 39 10.46 -11.61 -5.37
CA SER A 39 11.11 -10.99 -4.23
C SER A 39 10.09 -10.06 -3.55
N GLY A 40 10.13 -10.00 -2.22
CA GLY A 40 9.22 -9.17 -1.45
C GLY A 40 9.47 -9.34 0.04
N LEU A 41 8.78 -8.53 0.84
CA LEU A 41 9.00 -8.40 2.29
C LEU A 41 8.99 -9.75 3.01
N ALA A 42 7.92 -10.53 2.90
CA ALA A 42 7.80 -11.81 3.60
C ALA A 42 8.92 -12.79 3.25
N ARG A 43 9.25 -12.90 1.96
CA ARG A 43 10.33 -13.77 1.49
C ARG A 43 11.70 -13.31 1.95
N SER A 44 12.00 -12.02 1.86
CA SER A 44 13.30 -11.49 2.27
C SER A 44 13.47 -11.57 3.78
N LEU A 45 12.43 -11.26 4.55
CA LEU A 45 12.46 -11.35 6.01
C LEU A 45 12.53 -12.80 6.50
N SER A 46 11.90 -13.76 5.82
CA SER A 46 12.03 -15.18 6.20
C SER A 46 13.46 -15.72 6.07
N ARG A 47 14.29 -15.17 5.17
CA ARG A 47 15.75 -15.46 5.11
C ARG A 47 16.50 -14.97 6.36
N HIS A 48 15.91 -14.03 7.09
CA HIS A 48 16.39 -13.50 8.37
C HIS A 48 15.62 -14.08 9.56
N GLY A 49 14.94 -15.22 9.38
CA GLY A 49 14.25 -15.93 10.45
C GLY A 49 12.89 -15.35 10.84
N TYR A 50 12.38 -14.34 10.12
CA TYR A 50 11.06 -13.78 10.43
C TYR A 50 9.94 -14.77 10.14
N ARG A 51 8.91 -14.71 10.98
CA ARG A 51 7.60 -15.27 10.68
C ARG A 51 6.70 -14.23 10.04
N SER A 52 5.81 -14.64 9.14
CA SER A 52 4.95 -13.70 8.42
C SER A 52 3.49 -14.10 8.49
N ILE A 53 2.62 -13.17 8.84
CA ILE A 53 1.18 -13.34 8.88
C ILE A 53 0.48 -12.19 8.16
N PHE A 54 -0.57 -12.52 7.40
CA PHE A 54 -1.45 -11.55 6.74
C PHE A 54 -2.86 -11.70 7.28
N PHE A 55 -3.47 -10.60 7.71
CA PHE A 55 -4.86 -10.52 8.13
C PHE A 55 -5.68 -9.77 7.09
N SER A 56 -6.75 -10.38 6.61
CA SER A 56 -7.77 -9.75 5.78
C SER A 56 -9.10 -9.81 6.50
N THR A 57 -9.93 -8.78 6.35
CA THR A 57 -11.32 -8.83 6.84
C THR A 57 -12.15 -9.82 6.02
N HIS A 58 -11.85 -9.96 4.73
CA HIS A 58 -12.70 -10.62 3.73
C HIS A 58 -12.10 -11.96 3.24
N ASP A 59 -12.78 -12.59 2.27
CA ASP A 59 -12.33 -13.83 1.63
C ASP A 59 -10.97 -13.70 0.93
N GLU A 60 -10.00 -14.52 1.28
CA GLU A 60 -8.66 -14.53 0.66
C GLU A 60 -8.66 -14.86 -0.85
N GLN A 61 -9.73 -15.47 -1.38
CA GLN A 61 -9.85 -15.75 -2.82
C GLN A 61 -10.12 -14.48 -3.64
N PHE A 62 -10.64 -13.43 -3.02
CA PHE A 62 -10.81 -12.14 -3.67
C PHE A 62 -9.43 -11.61 -4.11
N ASP A 63 -9.36 -11.15 -5.36
CA ASP A 63 -8.10 -10.74 -6.00
C ASP A 63 -6.95 -11.76 -6.03
N ASN A 64 -7.27 -13.04 -5.81
CA ASN A 64 -6.29 -14.13 -5.68
C ASN A 64 -5.24 -13.85 -4.59
N MET A 65 -5.59 -13.08 -3.56
CA MET A 65 -4.64 -12.70 -2.51
C MET A 65 -4.09 -13.91 -1.77
N GLY A 66 -4.95 -14.85 -1.38
CA GLY A 66 -4.56 -16.06 -0.64
C GLY A 66 -3.54 -16.90 -1.40
N GLY A 67 -3.83 -17.18 -2.67
CA GLY A 67 -2.95 -17.92 -3.55
C GLY A 67 -1.63 -17.19 -3.82
N PHE A 68 -1.70 -15.91 -4.19
CA PHE A 68 -0.54 -15.11 -4.52
C PHE A 68 0.39 -14.87 -3.32
N LEU A 69 -0.14 -14.48 -2.15
CA LEU A 69 0.65 -14.20 -0.95
C LEU A 69 1.30 -15.46 -0.40
N SER A 70 0.58 -16.59 -0.35
CA SER A 70 1.12 -17.87 0.12
C SER A 70 2.26 -18.34 -0.79
N TYR A 71 2.06 -18.28 -2.11
CA TYR A 71 3.09 -18.67 -3.08
C TYR A 71 4.35 -17.79 -2.98
N ASN A 72 4.18 -16.53 -2.58
CA ASN A 72 5.26 -15.56 -2.45
C ASN A 72 5.80 -15.38 -1.02
N GLY A 73 5.53 -16.34 -0.13
CA GLY A 73 6.28 -16.51 1.11
C GLY A 73 5.57 -16.08 2.39
N PHE A 74 4.32 -15.61 2.32
CA PHE A 74 3.52 -15.50 3.54
C PHE A 74 3.22 -16.89 4.10
N GLN A 75 3.60 -17.11 5.35
CA GLN A 75 3.46 -18.40 6.05
C GLN A 75 2.05 -18.63 6.58
N GLN A 76 1.34 -17.56 6.95
CA GLN A 76 -0.02 -17.64 7.45
C GLN A 76 -0.88 -16.52 6.88
N ILE A 77 -2.11 -16.88 6.51
CA ILE A 77 -3.15 -15.95 6.09
C ILE A 77 -4.36 -16.22 6.97
N VAL A 78 -4.85 -15.19 7.63
CA VAL A 78 -6.09 -15.19 8.42
C VAL A 78 -7.10 -14.35 7.65
N SER A 79 -8.20 -14.97 7.23
CA SER A 79 -9.20 -14.35 6.37
C SER A 79 -10.61 -14.69 6.84
N GLN A 80 -11.63 -14.30 6.07
CA GLN A 80 -13.04 -14.50 6.46
C GLN A 80 -13.39 -15.92 6.94
N LYS A 81 -12.76 -16.95 6.36
CA LYS A 81 -12.98 -18.36 6.73
C LYS A 81 -12.58 -18.69 8.17
N ASP A 82 -11.70 -17.89 8.77
CA ASP A 82 -11.13 -18.12 10.11
C ASP A 82 -11.92 -17.36 11.19
N TYR A 83 -12.79 -16.43 10.82
CA TYR A 83 -13.63 -15.68 11.76
C TYR A 83 -14.95 -16.39 12.04
N PRO A 84 -15.57 -16.16 13.21
CA PRO A 84 -16.93 -16.62 13.48
C PRO A 84 -17.93 -16.04 12.46
N ALA A 85 -18.78 -16.90 11.90
CA ALA A 85 -19.70 -16.51 10.82
C ALA A 85 -20.70 -15.41 11.22
N ASP A 86 -21.06 -15.33 12.51
CA ASP A 86 -21.94 -14.31 13.08
C ASP A 86 -21.29 -12.91 13.20
N GLN A 87 -19.98 -12.82 13.01
CA GLN A 87 -19.23 -11.56 13.05
C GLN A 87 -19.01 -10.96 11.65
N VAL A 88 -19.37 -11.70 10.59
CA VAL A 88 -19.30 -11.22 9.20
C VAL A 88 -20.51 -10.33 8.92
N LEU A 89 -20.28 -9.02 8.76
CA LEU A 89 -21.36 -8.03 8.62
C LEU A 89 -21.58 -7.55 7.19
N THR A 90 -20.59 -7.72 6.31
CA THR A 90 -20.65 -7.27 4.91
C THR A 90 -20.08 -8.32 3.96
N ALA A 91 -20.21 -8.08 2.66
CA ALA A 91 -19.53 -8.88 1.64
C ALA A 91 -17.99 -8.79 1.73
N LEU A 92 -17.47 -7.78 2.45
CA LEU A 92 -16.04 -7.61 2.74
C LEU A 92 -15.68 -8.11 4.15
N GLY A 93 -16.52 -8.97 4.71
CA GLY A 93 -16.21 -9.77 5.88
C GLY A 93 -16.48 -9.08 7.21
N VAL A 94 -15.57 -9.29 8.16
CA VAL A 94 -15.69 -8.75 9.52
C VAL A 94 -15.30 -7.27 9.58
N PRO A 95 -15.82 -6.50 10.54
CA PRO A 95 -15.42 -5.09 10.72
C PRO A 95 -13.94 -4.95 11.15
N ASP A 96 -13.30 -3.82 10.83
CA ASP A 96 -11.86 -3.61 11.02
C ASP A 96 -11.43 -3.78 12.48
N HIS A 97 -12.18 -3.20 13.43
CA HIS A 97 -11.89 -3.35 14.86
C HIS A 97 -11.89 -4.81 15.32
N PHE A 98 -12.75 -5.64 14.72
CA PHE A 98 -12.88 -7.05 15.07
C PHE A 98 -11.68 -7.83 14.55
N MET A 99 -11.30 -7.65 13.28
CA MET A 99 -10.06 -8.25 12.74
C MET A 99 -8.85 -7.89 13.60
N LEU A 100 -8.70 -6.61 13.94
CA LEU A 100 -7.58 -6.13 14.77
C LEU A 100 -7.59 -6.76 16.16
N GLN A 101 -8.74 -6.84 16.83
CA GLN A 101 -8.88 -7.50 18.13
C GLN A 101 -8.64 -9.01 18.04
N PHE A 102 -9.19 -9.67 17.03
CA PHE A 102 -9.03 -11.11 16.78
C PHE A 102 -7.58 -11.49 16.50
N SER A 103 -6.76 -10.55 16.00
CA SER A 103 -5.34 -10.77 15.75
C SER A 103 -4.47 -10.84 17.01
N LEU A 104 -4.91 -10.28 18.14
CA LEU A 104 -4.08 -10.15 19.34
C LEU A 104 -3.51 -11.50 19.84
N PRO A 105 -4.29 -12.60 19.94
CA PRO A 105 -3.74 -13.89 20.34
C PRO A 105 -2.74 -14.49 19.34
N TYR A 106 -2.82 -14.13 18.06
CA TYR A 106 -1.81 -14.54 17.07
C TYR A 106 -0.50 -13.81 17.29
N LEU A 107 -0.56 -12.50 17.53
CA LEU A 107 0.62 -11.69 17.84
C LEU A 107 1.29 -12.15 19.13
N GLU A 108 0.51 -12.45 20.17
CA GLU A 108 1.04 -12.98 21.43
C GLU A 108 1.82 -14.28 21.20
N ARG A 109 1.28 -15.22 20.42
CA ARG A 109 1.97 -16.48 20.08
C ARG A 109 3.23 -16.25 19.25
N LEU A 110 3.21 -15.30 18.32
CA LEU A 110 4.38 -14.94 17.53
C LEU A 110 5.48 -14.34 18.42
N ALA A 111 5.10 -13.45 19.33
CA ALA A 111 6.00 -12.79 20.26
C ALA A 111 6.59 -13.73 21.33
N GLN A 112 5.90 -14.83 21.66
CA GLN A 112 6.43 -15.89 22.53
C GLN A 112 7.48 -16.77 21.83
N SER A 113 7.63 -16.67 20.51
CA SER A 113 8.68 -17.37 19.78
C SER A 113 9.97 -16.55 19.75
N ASP A 114 11.13 -17.22 19.66
CA ASP A 114 12.44 -16.54 19.49
C ASP A 114 12.61 -15.87 18.11
N ALA A 115 11.60 -15.93 17.25
CA ALA A 115 11.64 -15.38 15.90
C ALA A 115 10.94 -14.01 15.83
N PRO A 116 11.53 -13.01 15.14
CA PRO A 116 10.84 -11.77 14.84
C PRO A 116 9.66 -12.04 13.88
N PHE A 117 8.73 -11.10 13.77
CA PHE A 117 7.55 -11.28 12.90
C PHE A 117 7.23 -10.06 12.04
N LEU A 118 6.61 -10.34 10.89
CA LEU A 118 5.92 -9.42 10.02
C LEU A 118 4.42 -9.71 10.12
N ALA A 119 3.63 -8.73 10.57
CA ALA A 119 2.18 -8.79 10.52
C ALA A 119 1.65 -7.71 9.58
N VAL A 120 0.85 -8.10 8.60
CA VAL A 120 0.23 -7.19 7.62
C VAL A 120 -1.28 -7.26 7.78
N TYR A 121 -1.93 -6.11 7.76
CA TYR A 121 -3.37 -5.97 7.92
C TYR A 121 -3.97 -5.27 6.71
N LEU A 122 -5.01 -5.88 6.13
CA LEU A 122 -5.83 -5.28 5.10
C LEU A 122 -7.23 -5.02 5.67
N THR A 123 -7.51 -3.75 5.96
CA THR A 123 -8.82 -3.25 6.39
C THR A 123 -9.77 -3.11 5.20
N ALA A 124 -11.08 -3.20 5.43
CA ALA A 124 -12.07 -3.05 4.35
C ALA A 124 -13.36 -2.33 4.78
N SER A 125 -13.47 -1.84 6.02
CA SER A 125 -14.72 -1.24 6.50
C SER A 125 -15.07 0.07 5.77
N ASP A 126 -14.07 0.83 5.30
CA ASP A 126 -14.25 2.05 4.48
C ASP A 126 -14.66 1.75 3.01
N HIS A 127 -15.53 0.76 2.82
CA HIS A 127 -16.06 0.40 1.52
C HIS A 127 -17.60 0.25 1.59
N GLY A 128 -18.27 0.64 0.50
CA GLY A 128 -19.72 0.55 0.41
C GLY A 128 -20.23 -0.90 0.26
N PRO A 129 -21.40 -1.25 0.82
CA PRO A 129 -22.24 -0.44 1.72
C PRO A 129 -21.59 -0.29 3.10
N TYR A 130 -21.53 0.95 3.62
CA TYR A 130 -20.86 1.26 4.88
C TYR A 130 -21.65 0.74 6.08
N VAL A 131 -21.00 -0.07 6.92
CA VAL A 131 -21.59 -0.65 8.13
C VAL A 131 -20.69 -0.36 9.32
N ILE A 132 -21.24 0.34 10.31
CA ILE A 132 -20.60 0.55 11.61
C ILE A 132 -21.31 -0.36 12.61
N PRO A 133 -20.60 -1.28 13.30
CA PRO A 133 -21.21 -2.19 14.25
C PRO A 133 -21.86 -1.46 15.43
N GLU A 134 -22.97 -1.99 15.94
CA GLU A 134 -23.57 -1.54 17.19
C GLU A 134 -22.84 -2.12 18.41
N GLY A 135 -23.11 -1.59 19.61
CA GLY A 135 -22.58 -2.14 20.86
C GLY A 135 -21.10 -1.84 21.15
N ILE A 136 -20.43 -1.10 20.28
CA ILE A 136 -19.04 -0.66 20.47
C ILE A 136 -18.97 0.76 21.08
N SER A 137 -17.78 1.16 21.56
CA SER A 137 -17.57 2.49 22.16
C SER A 137 -17.28 3.61 21.15
N PHE A 138 -17.16 3.29 19.86
CA PHE A 138 -17.01 4.29 18.81
C PHE A 138 -18.21 5.24 18.74
N ARG A 139 -17.96 6.54 18.62
CA ARG A 139 -18.99 7.57 18.42
C ARG A 139 -18.54 8.49 17.28
N PRO A 140 -19.26 8.55 16.15
CA PRO A 140 -18.89 9.42 15.05
C PRO A 140 -19.07 10.89 15.43
N ARG A 141 -18.23 11.75 14.87
CA ARG A 141 -18.37 13.22 14.96
C ARG A 141 -19.13 13.77 13.76
N SER A 142 -18.95 13.17 12.59
CA SER A 142 -19.62 13.60 11.36
C SER A 142 -21.05 13.05 11.28
N GLY A 143 -21.94 13.78 10.60
CA GLY A 143 -23.26 13.30 10.22
C GLY A 143 -23.29 12.54 8.89
N ASP A 144 -22.19 12.56 8.12
CA ASP A 144 -22.07 11.89 6.82
C ASP A 144 -21.44 10.51 6.99
N ILE A 145 -22.16 9.44 6.63
CA ILE A 145 -21.72 8.04 6.81
C ILE A 145 -20.35 7.76 6.17
N LYS A 146 -20.01 8.42 5.06
CA LYS A 146 -18.69 8.29 4.41
C LYS A 146 -17.55 8.83 5.25
N GLN A 147 -17.81 9.86 6.06
CA GLN A 147 -16.82 10.36 7.00
C GLN A 147 -16.83 9.54 8.28
N GLN A 148 -18.01 9.10 8.75
CA GLN A 148 -18.12 8.26 9.94
C GLN A 148 -17.34 6.96 9.80
N ILE A 149 -17.35 6.35 8.62
CA ILE A 149 -16.64 5.08 8.39
C ILE A 149 -15.11 5.27 8.37
N VAL A 150 -14.62 6.41 7.88
CA VAL A 150 -13.19 6.79 7.97
C VAL A 150 -12.81 7.06 9.43
N GLU A 151 -13.64 7.77 10.19
CA GLU A 151 -13.45 7.96 11.63
C GLU A 151 -13.46 6.63 12.40
N TYR A 152 -14.28 5.68 11.96
CA TYR A 152 -14.35 4.35 12.53
C TYR A 152 -13.07 3.54 12.24
N ALA A 153 -12.52 3.62 11.03
CA ALA A 153 -11.24 2.99 10.70
C ALA A 153 -10.10 3.57 11.56
N ASP A 154 -10.02 4.89 11.69
CA ASP A 154 -9.07 5.58 12.59
C ASP A 154 -9.22 5.11 14.04
N TRP A 155 -10.46 5.07 14.55
CA TRP A 155 -10.74 4.57 15.90
C TRP A 155 -10.32 3.11 16.09
N SER A 156 -10.55 2.26 15.09
CA SER A 156 -10.21 0.84 15.12
C SER A 156 -8.70 0.64 15.25
N ILE A 157 -7.91 1.36 14.44
CA ILE A 157 -6.44 1.38 14.52
C ILE A 157 -5.99 1.91 15.89
N GLY A 158 -6.63 2.98 16.38
CA GLY A 158 -6.34 3.53 17.70
C GLY A 158 -6.58 2.56 18.85
N GLN A 159 -7.64 1.74 18.79
CA GLN A 159 -7.89 0.69 19.79
C GLN A 159 -6.81 -0.39 19.74
N PHE A 160 -6.44 -0.82 18.53
CA PHE A 160 -5.38 -1.79 18.34
C PHE A 160 -4.06 -1.31 18.94
N LEU A 161 -3.64 -0.08 18.62
CA LEU A 161 -2.41 0.50 19.17
C LEU A 161 -2.44 0.65 20.69
N ARG A 162 -3.59 0.97 21.28
CA ARG A 162 -3.76 1.00 22.74
C ARG A 162 -3.65 -0.37 23.38
N ALA A 163 -4.08 -1.42 22.69
CA ALA A 163 -3.95 -2.79 23.18
C ALA A 163 -2.49 -3.24 23.10
N VAL A 164 -1.86 -3.11 21.93
CA VAL A 164 -0.49 -3.60 21.73
C VAL A 164 0.57 -2.74 22.43
N SER A 165 0.30 -1.51 22.82
CA SER A 165 1.25 -0.66 23.57
C SER A 165 1.63 -1.22 24.95
N ARG A 166 0.87 -2.19 25.44
CA ARG A 166 1.12 -2.89 26.71
C ARG A 166 2.00 -4.12 26.55
N GLU A 167 2.29 -4.51 25.31
CA GLU A 167 3.05 -5.70 25.00
C GLU A 167 4.57 -5.45 25.10
N PRO A 168 5.36 -6.41 25.61
CA PRO A 168 6.82 -6.25 25.73
C PRO A 168 7.54 -5.94 24.42
N TRP A 169 7.00 -6.41 23.30
CA TRP A 169 7.57 -6.23 21.96
C TRP A 169 7.23 -4.88 21.32
N TYR A 170 6.30 -4.10 21.89
CA TYR A 170 5.83 -2.84 21.29
C TYR A 170 6.97 -1.86 20.99
N GLN A 171 7.88 -1.66 21.96
CA GLN A 171 9.03 -0.77 21.82
C GLN A 171 10.00 -1.22 20.73
N ASN A 172 10.03 -2.52 20.42
CA ASN A 172 10.90 -3.13 19.41
C ASN A 172 10.17 -3.38 18.08
N THR A 173 9.11 -2.63 17.79
CA THR A 173 8.29 -2.83 16.59
C THR A 173 8.24 -1.57 15.73
N ILE A 174 8.37 -1.74 14.42
CA ILE A 174 8.10 -0.70 13.44
C ILE A 174 6.64 -0.85 12.99
N PHE A 175 5.81 0.14 13.28
CA PHE A 175 4.46 0.23 12.76
C PHE A 175 4.43 1.10 11.51
N LEU A 176 3.89 0.57 10.43
CA LEU A 176 3.75 1.25 9.15
C LEU A 176 2.27 1.42 8.82
N PHE A 177 1.81 2.66 8.63
CA PHE A 177 0.45 2.96 8.19
C PHE A 177 0.49 3.63 6.83
N LEU A 178 -0.25 3.06 5.89
CA LEU A 178 -0.41 3.63 4.56
C LEU A 178 -1.77 3.21 3.99
N ALA A 179 -2.30 4.02 3.08
CA ALA A 179 -3.45 3.60 2.29
C ALA A 179 -2.99 2.75 1.09
N ASP A 180 -3.84 1.84 0.64
CA ASP A 180 -3.67 1.10 -0.62
C ASP A 180 -3.95 1.99 -1.84
N HIS A 181 -4.93 2.87 -1.74
CA HIS A 181 -5.18 4.01 -2.62
C HIS A 181 -6.12 5.02 -1.92
N GLY A 182 -6.36 6.15 -2.55
CA GLY A 182 -7.37 7.12 -2.12
C GLY A 182 -8.73 6.90 -2.77
N THR A 183 -9.55 7.95 -2.80
CA THR A 183 -10.88 7.91 -3.43
C THR A 183 -11.09 9.16 -4.28
N ASN A 184 -11.99 9.07 -5.27
CA ASN A 184 -12.22 10.18 -6.19
C ASN A 184 -12.97 11.34 -5.53
N ILE A 185 -12.24 12.25 -4.91
CA ILE A 185 -12.80 13.45 -4.29
C ILE A 185 -12.49 14.64 -5.18
N ALA A 186 -13.55 15.29 -5.69
CA ALA A 186 -13.49 16.54 -6.45
C ALA A 186 -12.37 16.55 -7.52
N PRO A 187 -12.41 15.64 -8.52
CA PRO A 187 -11.34 15.52 -9.49
C PRO A 187 -11.11 16.82 -10.25
N VAL A 188 -9.86 17.28 -10.25
CA VAL A 188 -9.41 18.45 -11.04
C VAL A 188 -8.97 18.02 -12.43
N TYR A 189 -8.33 16.85 -12.50
CA TYR A 189 -7.82 16.20 -13.71
C TYR A 189 -8.59 14.91 -13.94
N ASP A 190 -8.60 14.42 -15.17
CA ASP A 190 -9.20 13.13 -15.52
C ASP A 190 -8.44 11.93 -14.93
N MET A 191 -7.16 12.12 -14.60
CA MET A 191 -6.43 11.25 -13.68
C MET A 191 -6.40 11.91 -12.29
N SER A 192 -7.29 11.49 -11.40
CA SER A 192 -7.50 12.18 -10.13
C SER A 192 -6.37 11.90 -9.14
N LEU A 193 -5.63 12.95 -8.75
CA LEU A 193 -4.58 12.83 -7.74
C LEU A 193 -5.11 12.46 -6.34
N SER A 194 -6.42 12.63 -6.06
CA SER A 194 -7.01 12.18 -4.79
C SER A 194 -7.09 10.65 -4.66
N TYR A 195 -6.98 9.90 -5.77
CA TYR A 195 -6.72 8.46 -5.70
C TYR A 195 -5.28 8.12 -5.33
N HIS A 196 -4.33 8.99 -5.65
CA HIS A 196 -2.92 8.61 -5.62
C HIS A 196 -2.17 9.20 -4.44
N HIS A 197 -2.43 10.44 -4.03
CA HIS A 197 -1.72 11.01 -2.88
C HIS A 197 -2.27 10.41 -1.58
N ILE A 198 -1.48 9.53 -0.96
CA ILE A 198 -1.87 8.70 0.18
C ILE A 198 -0.94 8.96 1.37
N PRO A 199 -1.41 8.70 2.61
CA PRO A 199 -0.54 8.80 3.78
C PRO A 199 0.52 7.69 3.78
N LEU A 200 1.67 7.99 4.36
CA LEU A 200 2.66 7.04 4.86
C LEU A 200 3.12 7.56 6.22
N ILE A 201 2.88 6.78 7.27
CA ILE A 201 3.28 7.09 8.64
C ILE A 201 4.11 5.93 9.16
N ILE A 202 5.31 6.23 9.64
CA ILE A 202 6.20 5.27 10.31
C ILE A 202 6.22 5.63 11.78
N HIS A 203 5.79 4.70 12.62
CA HIS A 203 5.79 4.84 14.08
C HIS A 203 6.71 3.78 14.68
N MET A 204 7.78 4.24 15.33
CA MET A 204 8.82 3.40 15.92
C MET A 204 9.02 3.81 17.38
N PRO A 205 8.18 3.34 18.30
CA PRO A 205 8.14 3.82 19.68
C PRO A 205 9.48 3.71 20.42
N GLY A 206 10.32 2.71 20.11
CA GLY A 206 11.66 2.57 20.70
C GLY A 206 12.82 3.01 19.80
N GLY A 207 12.56 3.57 18.61
CA GLY A 207 13.59 3.84 17.61
C GLY A 207 13.62 5.25 17.03
N LEU A 208 12.59 6.07 17.24
CA LEU A 208 12.56 7.47 16.81
C LEU A 208 12.61 8.40 18.03
N GLU A 209 13.64 9.25 18.10
CA GLU A 209 13.79 10.25 19.17
C GLU A 209 12.79 11.41 19.01
N GLU A 210 12.53 11.82 17.77
CA GLU A 210 11.64 12.94 17.45
C GLU A 210 10.76 12.63 16.22
N ALA A 211 9.57 13.23 16.20
CA ALA A 211 8.69 13.16 15.04
C ALA A 211 9.28 13.96 13.87
N GLN A 212 9.35 13.35 12.69
CA GLN A 212 9.92 13.97 11.50
C GLN A 212 8.93 13.97 10.34
N GLN A 213 8.94 15.05 9.57
CA GLN A 213 8.28 15.10 8.27
C GLN A 213 9.31 14.86 7.17
N VAL A 214 9.19 13.72 6.48
CA VAL A 214 10.06 13.40 5.34
C VAL A 214 9.46 13.99 4.06
N ASP A 215 10.08 15.05 3.55
CA ASP A 215 9.69 15.66 2.28
C ASP A 215 10.42 14.99 1.09
N ALA A 216 10.23 13.68 0.93
CA ALA A 216 10.67 12.93 -0.24
C ALA A 216 9.50 12.67 -1.21
N LEU A 217 9.80 12.54 -2.50
CA LEU A 217 8.88 11.97 -3.50
C LEU A 217 9.03 10.45 -3.45
N GLY A 218 7.99 9.75 -3.02
CA GLY A 218 7.96 8.29 -2.93
C GLY A 218 6.61 7.70 -3.29
N GLY A 219 6.56 6.39 -3.44
CA GLY A 219 5.32 5.65 -3.60
C GLY A 219 5.42 4.24 -3.03
N GLN A 220 4.33 3.47 -3.12
CA GLN A 220 4.23 2.14 -2.49
C GLN A 220 5.37 1.18 -2.85
N ILE A 221 5.93 1.30 -4.06
CA ILE A 221 7.09 0.52 -4.49
C ILE A 221 8.32 0.69 -3.57
N ASP A 222 8.40 1.81 -2.86
CA ASP A 222 9.53 2.17 -1.99
C ASP A 222 9.40 1.60 -0.58
N VAL A 223 8.24 1.05 -0.20
CA VAL A 223 8.01 0.54 1.15
C VAL A 223 8.94 -0.62 1.46
N TYR A 224 9.04 -1.59 0.56
CA TYR A 224 9.90 -2.75 0.74
C TYR A 224 11.37 -2.35 0.98
N PRO A 225 12.04 -1.61 0.07
CA PRO A 225 13.44 -1.23 0.28
C PRO A 225 13.65 -0.31 1.49
N THR A 226 12.73 0.63 1.75
CA THR A 226 12.80 1.52 2.92
C THR A 226 12.69 0.73 4.23
N LEU A 227 11.76 -0.23 4.33
CA LEU A 227 11.61 -1.04 5.54
C LEU A 227 12.81 -1.95 5.77
N MET A 228 13.39 -2.54 4.71
CA MET A 228 14.64 -3.30 4.84
C MET A 228 15.81 -2.41 5.31
N GLY A 229 15.87 -1.17 4.84
CA GLY A 229 16.83 -0.15 5.28
C GLY A 229 16.69 0.20 6.75
N LEU A 230 15.46 0.41 7.24
CA LEU A 230 15.15 0.68 8.65
C LEU A 230 15.49 -0.49 9.57
N LEU A 231 15.23 -1.72 9.12
CA LEU A 231 15.61 -2.94 9.85
C LEU A 231 17.12 -3.20 9.83
N ASN A 232 17.87 -2.46 9.00
CA ASN A 232 19.31 -2.65 8.76
C ASN A 232 19.67 -4.10 8.39
N LEU A 233 18.81 -4.76 7.60
CA LEU A 233 19.00 -6.13 7.15
C LEU A 233 19.57 -6.16 5.73
N PRO A 234 20.55 -7.02 5.42
CA PRO A 234 21.04 -7.16 4.06
C PRO A 234 19.98 -7.85 3.19
N TYR A 235 19.77 -7.31 1.99
CA TYR A 235 18.85 -7.87 1.01
C TYR A 235 19.31 -7.51 -0.41
N VAL A 236 18.82 -8.26 -1.38
CA VAL A 236 18.96 -7.90 -2.80
C VAL A 236 17.68 -7.19 -3.21
N ASN A 237 17.81 -5.93 -3.64
CA ASN A 237 16.69 -5.19 -4.21
C ASN A 237 16.56 -5.50 -5.71
N ASN A 238 15.72 -6.48 -6.06
CA ASN A 238 15.38 -6.81 -7.46
C ASN A 238 14.16 -6.02 -7.97
N THR A 239 13.80 -4.93 -7.27
CA THR A 239 12.63 -4.10 -7.56
C THR A 239 13.06 -2.73 -8.08
N LEU A 240 12.08 -1.86 -8.36
CA LEU A 240 12.33 -0.49 -8.81
C LEU A 240 12.14 0.55 -7.69
N GLY A 241 11.82 0.11 -6.47
CA GLY A 241 11.74 0.99 -5.31
C GLY A 241 13.11 1.39 -4.79
N ILE A 242 13.17 2.52 -4.06
CA ILE A 242 14.38 3.00 -3.38
C ILE A 242 14.14 3.13 -1.87
N ASP A 243 15.22 3.14 -1.09
CA ASP A 243 15.15 3.52 0.33
C ASP A 243 14.98 5.05 0.46
N LEU A 244 13.80 5.47 0.94
CA LEU A 244 13.43 6.89 1.04
C LEU A 244 14.29 7.70 2.03
N PHE A 245 15.07 7.04 2.90
CA PHE A 245 16.00 7.71 3.80
C PHE A 245 17.42 7.84 3.24
N ARG A 246 17.71 7.16 2.11
CA ARG A 246 19.06 7.12 1.52
C ARG A 246 19.11 7.68 0.12
N GLU A 247 18.01 7.61 -0.61
CA GLU A 247 17.95 7.94 -2.02
C GLU A 247 16.84 8.93 -2.32
N THR A 248 16.99 9.66 -3.44
CA THR A 248 15.97 10.58 -3.94
C THR A 248 15.76 10.33 -5.43
N ARG A 249 14.60 10.76 -5.94
CA ARG A 249 14.24 10.65 -7.35
C ARG A 249 13.66 11.96 -7.89
N PRO A 250 13.82 12.25 -9.19
CA PRO A 250 13.24 13.43 -9.82
C PRO A 250 11.72 13.32 -10.00
N PHE A 251 11.22 12.09 -10.19
CA PHE A 251 9.82 11.83 -10.53
C PHE A 251 9.27 10.61 -9.78
N ILE A 252 7.97 10.59 -9.53
CA ILE A 252 7.21 9.40 -9.12
C ILE A 252 6.11 9.13 -10.14
N TYR A 253 5.79 7.86 -10.36
CA TYR A 253 4.88 7.39 -11.40
C TYR A 253 3.88 6.39 -10.83
N PHE A 254 2.71 6.32 -11.45
CA PHE A 254 1.63 5.42 -11.06
C PHE A 254 0.63 5.25 -12.20
N SER A 255 -0.16 4.19 -12.13
CA SER A 255 -1.15 3.84 -13.15
C SER A 255 -2.57 4.05 -12.64
N ALA A 256 -3.52 4.28 -13.55
CA ALA A 256 -4.95 4.24 -13.27
C ALA A 256 -5.64 3.57 -14.45
N ASP A 257 -5.68 2.24 -14.44
CA ASP A 257 -6.15 1.36 -15.50
C ASP A 257 -5.56 1.70 -16.88
N ASP A 258 -6.17 2.65 -17.59
CA ASP A 258 -5.88 3.09 -18.95
C ASP A 258 -5.01 4.36 -19.04
N LYS A 259 -4.56 4.89 -17.90
CA LYS A 259 -3.72 6.10 -17.79
C LYS A 259 -2.42 5.85 -17.05
N LEU A 260 -1.37 6.55 -17.48
CA LEU A 260 -0.08 6.62 -16.81
C LEU A 260 0.17 8.05 -16.33
N GLY A 261 0.43 8.19 -15.03
CA GLY A 261 0.79 9.44 -14.39
C GLY A 261 2.28 9.47 -14.05
N CYS A 262 2.89 10.63 -14.17
CA CYS A 262 4.24 10.92 -13.70
C CYS A 262 4.25 12.32 -13.09
N LEU A 263 4.84 12.53 -11.92
CA LEU A 263 4.91 13.84 -11.28
C LEU A 263 6.28 14.13 -10.69
N ASN A 264 6.67 15.41 -10.70
CA ASN A 264 7.69 15.95 -9.81
C ASN A 264 7.03 16.87 -8.77
N ARG A 265 7.81 17.77 -8.18
CA ARG A 265 7.29 18.71 -7.19
C ARG A 265 6.35 19.77 -7.74
N GLU A 266 6.29 20.02 -9.05
CA GLU A 266 5.51 21.13 -9.63
C GLU A 266 4.53 20.67 -10.71
N TYR A 267 4.96 19.75 -11.57
CA TYR A 267 4.23 19.30 -12.73
C TYR A 267 3.74 17.86 -12.58
N PHE A 268 2.56 17.62 -13.15
CA PHE A 268 1.93 16.31 -13.28
C PHE A 268 1.66 16.04 -14.76
N TRP A 269 2.36 15.06 -15.31
CA TRP A 269 2.19 14.56 -16.66
C TRP A 269 1.21 13.38 -16.64
N VAL A 270 0.26 13.39 -17.57
CA VAL A 270 -0.76 12.34 -17.72
C VAL A 270 -0.77 11.89 -19.16
N TRP A 271 -0.56 10.60 -19.39
CA TRP A 271 -0.80 9.92 -20.66
C TRP A 271 -2.04 9.03 -20.58
N ARG A 272 -2.79 9.01 -21.67
CA ARG A 272 -4.04 8.24 -21.82
C ARG A 272 -3.93 7.35 -23.03
N SER A 273 -4.29 6.08 -22.88
CA SER A 273 -4.33 5.10 -23.97
C SER A 273 -5.08 5.61 -25.22
N ASN A 274 -6.16 6.37 -25.03
CA ASN A 274 -7.04 6.85 -26.09
C ASN A 274 -7.05 8.37 -26.28
N GLY A 275 -6.22 9.13 -25.55
CA GLY A 275 -6.43 10.58 -25.36
C GLY A 275 -5.19 11.46 -25.43
N GLY A 276 -4.05 10.93 -25.86
CA GLY A 276 -2.78 11.67 -25.90
C GLY A 276 -2.23 11.95 -24.52
N GLU A 277 -1.42 13.00 -24.40
CA GLU A 277 -0.78 13.41 -23.15
C GLU A 277 -1.07 14.88 -22.81
N SER A 278 -0.99 15.20 -21.53
CA SER A 278 -1.11 16.58 -21.02
C SER A 278 -0.13 16.80 -19.86
N LEU A 279 0.21 18.06 -19.62
CA LEU A 279 1.10 18.46 -18.53
C LEU A 279 0.44 19.57 -17.70
N TYR A 280 0.30 19.37 -16.38
CA TYR A 280 -0.40 20.30 -15.49
C TYR A 280 0.49 20.82 -14.36
N ARG A 281 0.32 22.09 -13.98
CA ARG A 281 0.86 22.64 -12.71
C ARG A 281 -0.09 22.29 -11.57
N TYR A 282 0.14 21.14 -10.94
CA TYR A 282 -0.89 20.47 -10.14
C TYR A 282 -1.11 21.05 -8.74
N ARG A 283 -0.10 21.70 -8.15
CA ARG A 283 -0.21 22.28 -6.80
C ARG A 283 -1.22 23.43 -6.73
N GLU A 284 -1.34 24.18 -7.82
CA GLU A 284 -2.27 25.30 -7.96
C GLU A 284 -3.66 24.83 -8.43
N LYS A 285 -3.85 23.52 -8.66
CA LYS A 285 -5.03 22.95 -9.31
C LYS A 285 -5.33 23.58 -10.68
N ASP A 286 -4.28 24.08 -11.35
CA ASP A 286 -4.40 24.68 -12.67
C ASP A 286 -4.74 23.59 -13.71
N ARG A 287 -5.72 23.88 -14.55
CA ARG A 287 -6.24 22.98 -15.60
C ARG A 287 -5.65 23.28 -16.98
N ARG A 288 -4.87 24.36 -17.13
CA ARG A 288 -4.17 24.66 -18.37
C ARG A 288 -3.19 23.53 -18.70
N ASP A 289 -3.16 23.15 -19.97
CA ASP A 289 -2.17 22.21 -20.48
C ASP A 289 -0.89 22.96 -20.85
N TYR A 290 0.19 22.66 -20.13
CA TYR A 290 1.53 23.23 -20.29
C TYR A 290 2.42 22.39 -21.21
N LEU A 291 1.89 21.35 -21.86
CA LEU A 291 2.69 20.44 -22.70
C LEU A 291 3.47 21.18 -23.79
N ALA A 292 2.83 22.14 -24.47
CA ALA A 292 3.47 22.92 -25.54
C ALA A 292 4.53 23.91 -25.02
N GLU A 293 4.41 24.33 -23.76
CA GLU A 293 5.34 25.26 -23.11
C GLU A 293 6.56 24.54 -22.51
N HIS A 294 6.37 23.29 -22.07
CA HIS A 294 7.44 22.47 -21.48
C HIS A 294 7.56 21.08 -22.14
N PRO A 295 7.75 21.00 -23.47
CA PRO A 295 7.77 19.73 -24.20
C PRO A 295 8.94 18.83 -23.79
N GLN A 296 10.06 19.41 -23.38
CA GLN A 296 11.23 18.67 -22.91
C GLN A 296 10.98 18.00 -21.56
N LEU A 297 10.36 18.72 -20.61
CA LEU A 297 10.00 18.17 -19.30
C LEU A 297 8.99 17.03 -19.46
N ALA A 298 7.95 17.21 -20.28
CA ALA A 298 6.99 16.15 -20.55
C ALA A 298 7.65 14.90 -21.12
N ARG A 299 8.62 15.07 -22.03
CA ARG A 299 9.41 13.96 -22.58
C ARG A 299 10.22 13.24 -21.51
N GLU A 300 10.87 13.96 -20.59
CA GLU A 300 11.64 13.37 -19.50
C GLU A 300 10.74 12.57 -18.55
N MET A 301 9.59 13.13 -18.18
CA MET A 301 8.60 12.47 -17.33
C MET A 301 8.04 11.21 -17.98
N LYS A 302 7.73 11.29 -19.29
CA LYS A 302 7.28 10.15 -20.10
C LYS A 302 8.33 9.05 -20.14
N VAL A 303 9.56 9.37 -20.53
CA VAL A 303 10.66 8.40 -20.61
C VAL A 303 10.88 7.74 -19.26
N TYR A 304 10.87 8.52 -18.17
CA TYR A 304 10.99 7.96 -16.82
C TYR A 304 9.89 6.95 -16.51
N ALA A 305 8.62 7.34 -16.64
CA ALA A 305 7.50 6.47 -16.28
C ALA A 305 7.42 5.22 -17.18
N GLU A 306 7.56 5.38 -18.50
CA GLU A 306 7.52 4.27 -19.45
C GLU A 306 8.69 3.30 -19.24
N SER A 307 9.90 3.79 -18.98
CA SER A 307 11.06 2.93 -18.74
C SER A 307 10.87 2.06 -17.50
N MET A 308 10.25 2.58 -16.44
CA MET A 308 9.98 1.82 -15.23
C MET A 308 8.95 0.70 -15.47
N LEU A 309 7.87 0.98 -16.19
CA LEU A 309 6.86 -0.04 -16.52
C LEU A 309 7.41 -1.09 -17.51
N GLN A 310 8.14 -0.66 -18.55
CA GLN A 310 8.74 -1.57 -19.53
C GLN A 310 9.80 -2.46 -18.90
N THR A 311 10.64 -1.91 -18.01
CA THR A 311 11.64 -2.70 -17.27
C THR A 311 10.95 -3.72 -16.37
N THR A 312 9.90 -3.33 -15.65
CA THR A 312 9.10 -4.25 -14.82
C THR A 312 8.51 -5.38 -15.65
N GLN A 313 7.86 -5.06 -16.77
CA GLN A 313 7.28 -6.06 -17.67
C GLN A 313 8.36 -7.01 -18.20
N TRP A 314 9.52 -6.48 -18.60
CA TRP A 314 10.65 -7.27 -19.07
C TRP A 314 11.18 -8.21 -17.98
N LEU A 315 11.30 -7.75 -16.74
CA LEU A 315 11.72 -8.60 -15.61
C LEU A 315 10.72 -9.73 -15.37
N ILE A 316 9.43 -9.44 -15.42
CA ILE A 316 8.35 -10.43 -15.27
C ILE A 316 8.42 -11.46 -16.41
N ASP A 317 8.52 -11.03 -17.66
CA ASP A 317 8.55 -11.91 -18.84
C ASP A 317 9.78 -12.83 -18.85
N ARG A 318 10.89 -12.37 -18.27
CA ARG A 318 12.15 -13.11 -18.17
C ARG A 318 12.33 -13.89 -16.87
N GLN A 319 11.34 -13.85 -15.98
CA GLN A 319 11.39 -14.50 -14.67
C GLN A 319 12.54 -14.02 -13.76
N LEU A 320 12.83 -12.73 -13.81
CA LEU A 320 13.92 -12.07 -13.07
C LEU A 320 13.42 -11.28 -11.85
N VAL A 321 12.23 -11.62 -11.35
CA VAL A 321 11.57 -10.90 -10.26
C VAL A 321 11.77 -11.55 -8.88
N LYS A 322 12.49 -12.68 -8.79
CA LYS A 322 12.74 -13.44 -7.55
C LYS A 322 13.93 -12.93 -6.76
#